data_AF-A0A258CG61-F1
#
_entry.id   AF-A0A258CG61-F1
#
_cell.length_a   1.000
_cell.length_b   1.000
_cell.length_c   1.000
_cell.angle_alpha   90.00
_cell.angle_beta   90.00
_cell.angle_gamma   90.00
#
_symmetry.space_group_name_H-M   'P 1'
#
loop_
_entity.id
_entity.type
_entity.pdbx_description
1 polymer ?
#
loop_
_entity_poly.entity_id
_entity_poly.type
_entity_poly.pdbx_seq_one_letter_code
_entity_poly.pdbx_strand_id
1 'polypeptide(L)' 'MPEYFLWFDLLGIAVFAISGTLAAWRNHMDGFGVIVLASVTAIGGGTLRDLILDVPVIW' A
#
# COMPACT_ATOMS: atom_id res chain seq x y z
N MET A 1 8.35 2.36 19.91
CA MET A 1 7.02 2.01 19.38
C MET A 1 6.74 0.56 19.75
N PRO A 2 5.52 0.22 20.16
CA PRO A 2 5.19 -1.17 20.52
C PRO A 2 5.23 -2.11 19.31
N GLU A 3 5.74 -3.33 19.47
CA GLU A 3 5.93 -4.30 18.36
C GLU A 3 4.65 -4.66 17.60
N TYR A 4 3.49 -4.60 18.25
CA TYR A 4 2.22 -4.90 17.61
C TYR A 4 1.85 -3.92 16.48
N PHE A 5 2.31 -2.66 16.54
CA PHE A 5 2.06 -1.69 15.46
C PHE A 5 2.70 -2.14 14.14
N LEU A 6 3.92 -2.69 14.19
CA LEU A 6 4.62 -3.17 13.01
C LEU A 6 3.86 -4.34 12.35
N TRP A 7 3.32 -5.25 13.16
CA TRP A 7 2.52 -6.36 12.64
C TRP A 7 1.25 -5.88 11.94
N PHE A 8 0.54 -4.90 12.50
CA PHE A 8 -0.64 -4.32 11.86
C PHE A 8 -0.31 -3.56 10.59
N ASP A 9 0.81 -2.83 10.54
CA ASP A 9 1.27 -2.14 9.33
C ASP A 9 1.59 -3.14 8.21
N LEU A 10 2.37 -4.18 8.50
CA LEU A 10 2.69 -5.23 7.52
C LEU A 10 1.43 -5.94 7.01
N LEU A 11 0.47 -6.21 7.90
CA LEU A 11 -0.80 -6.83 7.54
C LEU A 11 -1.62 -5.91 6.65
N GLY A 12 -1.67 -4.61 6.96
CA GLY A 12 -2.30 -3.60 6.10
C GLY A 12 -1.68 -3.55 4.70
N ILE A 13 -0.35 -3.42 4.62
CA ILE A 13 0.40 -3.43 3.36
C ILE A 13 0.08 -4.69 2.54
N ALA A 14 0.09 -5.87 3.16
CA ALA A 14 -0.19 -7.13 2.50
C ALA A 14 -1.62 -7.18 1.93
N VAL A 15 -2.63 -6.83 2.73
CA VAL A 15 -4.04 -6.85 2.31
C VAL A 15 -4.29 -5.85 1.18
N PHE A 16 -3.73 -4.64 1.27
CA PHE A 16 -3.89 -3.61 0.24
C PHE A 16 -3.14 -3.94 -1.05
N ALA A 17 -1.94 -4.53 -0.98
CA ALA A 17 -1.22 -5.01 -2.16
C ALA A 17 -2.00 -6.10 -2.91
N ILE A 18 -2.62 -7.04 -2.19
CA ILE A 18 -3.49 -8.07 -2.77
C ILE A 18 -4.72 -7.44 -3.43
N SER A 19 -5.36 -6.48 -2.75
CA SER A 19 -6.51 -5.74 -3.30
C SER A 19 -6.15 -5.01 -4.59
N GLY A 20 -5.05 -4.27 -4.61
CA GLY A 20 -4.56 -3.55 -5.79
C GLY A 20 -4.19 -4.50 -6.94
N THR A 21 -3.56 -5.64 -6.62
CA THR A 21 -3.27 -6.69 -7.61
C THR A 21 -4.53 -7.25 -8.25
N LEU A 22 -5.54 -7.57 -7.44
CA LEU A 22 -6.81 -8.11 -7.93
C LEU A 22 -7.58 -7.08 -8.77
N ALA A 23 -7.55 -5.81 -8.36
CA ALA A 23 -8.12 -4.71 -9.13
C ALA A 23 -7.41 -4.53 -10.48
N ALA A 24 -6.07 -4.57 -10.50
CA ALA A 24 -5.30 -4.46 -11.74
C ALA A 24 -5.57 -5.62 -12.69
N TRP A 25 -5.60 -6.84 -12.16
CA TRP A 25 -5.89 -8.05 -12.92
C TRP A 25 -7.30 -8.01 -13.55
N ARG A 26 -8.31 -7.56 -12.80
CA ARG A 26 -9.68 -7.37 -13.31
C ARG A 26 -9.77 -6.34 -14.43
N ASN A 27 -8.84 -5.38 -14.48
CA ASN A 27 -8.76 -4.37 -15.54
C ASN A 27 -7.81 -4.79 -16.68
N HIS A 28 -7.39 -6.06 -16.74
CA HIS A 28 -6.50 -6.60 -17.77
C HIS A 28 -5.19 -5.81 -17.93
N MET A 29 -4.67 -5.24 -16.83
CA MET A 29 -3.38 -4.57 -16.82
C MET A 29 -2.24 -5.58 -17.02
N ASP A 30 -1.14 -5.11 -17.61
CA ASP A 30 0.08 -5.90 -17.75
C ASP A 30 0.82 -6.04 -16.40
N GLY A 31 1.86 -6.87 -16.37
CA GLY A 31 2.59 -7.16 -15.13
C GLY A 31 3.16 -5.90 -14.46
N PHE A 32 3.60 -4.92 -15.25
CA PHE A 32 4.07 -3.64 -14.73
C PHE A 32 2.93 -2.84 -14.09
N GLY A 33 1.79 -2.72 -14.79
CA GLY A 33 0.61 -2.05 -14.26
C GLY A 33 0.08 -2.67 -12.98
N VAL A 34 0.13 -4.00 -12.86
CA VAL A 34 -0.21 -4.73 -11.63
C VAL A 34 0.69 -4.33 -10.47
N ILE A 35 2.01 -4.32 -10.67
CA ILE A 35 2.98 -3.93 -9.63
C ILE A 35 2.73 -2.48 -9.20
N VAL A 36 2.59 -1.56 -10.15
CA VAL A 36 2.36 -0.14 -9.85
C VAL A 36 1.08 0.05 -9.04
N LEU A 37 -0.04 -0.53 -9.48
CA LEU A 37 -1.31 -0.36 -8.77
C LEU A 37 -1.29 -1.02 -7.39
N ALA A 38 -0.70 -2.21 -7.26
CA ALA A 38 -0.53 -2.89 -5.98
C ALA A 38 0.32 -2.06 -5.01
N SER A 39 1.45 -1.51 -5.46
CA SER A 39 2.31 -0.64 -4.65
C SER A 39 1.57 0.62 -4.21
N VAL A 40 0.98 1.38 -5.16
CA VAL A 40 0.25 2.62 -4.84
C VAL A 40 -0.88 2.36 -3.84
N THR A 41 -1.60 1.24 -3.98
CA THR A 41 -2.68 0.88 -3.06
C THR A 41 -2.14 0.54 -1.66
N ALA A 42 -0.99 -0.15 -1.58
CA ALA A 42 -0.38 -0.55 -0.32
C ALA A 42 0.23 0.61 0.48
N ILE A 43 0.97 1.51 -0.17
CA ILE A 43 1.67 2.62 0.51
C ILE A 43 0.91 3.95 0.46
N GLY A 44 -0.15 4.05 -0.33
CA GLY A 44 -0.90 5.30 -0.53
C GLY A 44 -1.54 5.84 0.75
N GLY A 45 -2.06 4.96 1.61
CA GLY A 45 -2.62 5.37 2.90
C GLY A 45 -1.57 5.94 3.86
N GLY A 46 -0.41 5.30 3.97
CA GLY A 46 0.72 5.79 4.76
C GLY A 46 1.28 7.11 4.21
N THR A 47 1.39 7.22 2.89
CA THR A 47 1.78 8.46 2.21
C THR A 47 0.82 9.60 2.54
N LEU A 48 -0.50 9.35 2.42
CA LEU A 48 -1.50 10.38 2.72
C LEU A 48 -1.49 10.77 4.21
N ARG A 49 -1.34 9.79 5.11
CA ARG A 49 -1.16 10.04 6.55
C ARG A 49 0.02 10.97 6.81
N ASP A 50 1.16 10.67 6.22
CA ASP A 50 2.41 11.42 6.44
C ASP A 50 2.30 12.85 5.90
N LEU A 51 1.66 13.02 4.73
CA LEU A 51 1.36 14.34 4.17
C LEU A 51 0.39 15.15 5.04
N ILE A 52 -0.66 14.53 5.59
CA ILE A 52 -1.63 15.20 6.48
C ILE A 52 -0.96 15.63 7.79
N LEU A 53 -0.03 14.82 8.29
CA LEU A 53 0.70 15.09 9.54
C LEU A 53 1.92 16.00 9.34
N ASP A 54 2.21 16.42 8.10
CA ASP A 54 3.39 17.21 7.73
C ASP A 54 4.72 16.59 8.20
N VAL A 55 4.84 15.27 8.03
CA VAL A 55 6.05 14.50 8.32
C VAL A 55 6.62 13.88 7.05
N PRO A 56 7.93 13.56 7.01
CA PRO A 56 8.53 12.87 5.88
C PRO A 56 7.79 11.56 5.60
N VAL A 57 7.50 11.30 4.33
CA VAL A 57 6.84 10.06 3.90
C VAL A 57 7.78 8.88 4.11
N ILE A 58 7.26 7.79 4.70
CA ILE A 58 8.03 6.58 5.02
C ILE A 58 7.31 5.35 4.48
N TRP A 59 7.99 4.60 3.61
CA TRP A 59 7.58 3.30 3.09
C TRP A 59 8.83 2.51 2.65
#